data_AF-A0A4Q9QI18-F1
#
_entry.id   AF-A0A4Q9QI18-F1
#
_cell.length_a   1.000
_cell.length_b   1.000
_cell.length_c   1.000
_cell.angle_alpha   90.00
_cell.angle_beta   90.00
_cell.angle_gamma   90.00
#
_symmetry.space_group_name_H-M   'P 1'
#
loop_
_entity.id
_entity.type
_entity.pdbx_description
1 polymer ?
#
loop_
_entity_poly.entity_id
_entity_poly.type
_entity_poly.pdbx_seq_one_letter_code
_entity_poly.pdbx_strand_id
1 'polypeptide(L)'
;MKRFILVGFAALVLSGCTWTAATEIAPGQYAITSHGSAFNSRGGLLEKINRKASKVCNGQSYRLEGDADANMLVATKTQFGDTPTTVLGLTAICDEDRQ
;
A
#
# COMPACT_ATOMS: atom_id res chain seq x y z
N MET A 1 -4.92 10.55 -37.83
CA MET A 1 -4.54 11.00 -36.47
C MET A 1 -5.65 10.84 -35.41
N LYS A 2 -6.78 10.15 -35.67
CA LYS A 2 -7.87 9.98 -34.69
C LYS A 2 -7.81 8.64 -33.92
N ARG A 3 -7.06 7.66 -34.42
CA ARG A 3 -6.99 6.29 -33.88
C ARG A 3 -6.05 6.12 -32.68
N PHE A 4 -5.03 6.98 -32.55
CA PHE A 4 -4.05 6.88 -31.45
C PHE A 4 -4.57 7.42 -30.12
N ILE A 5 -5.58 8.30 -30.14
CA ILE A 5 -6.15 8.91 -28.93
C ILE A 5 -6.98 7.88 -28.12
N LEU A 6 -7.65 6.94 -28.81
CA LEU A 6 -8.48 5.92 -28.16
C LEU A 6 -7.66 4.85 -27.43
N VAL A 7 -6.46 4.52 -27.94
CA VAL A 7 -5.58 3.52 -27.33
C VAL A 7 -4.94 4.07 -26.04
N GLY A 8 -4.60 5.35 -25.99
CA GLY A 8 -4.02 5.99 -24.80
C GLY A 8 -5.00 6.06 -23.62
N PHE A 9 -6.30 6.28 -23.88
CA PHE A 9 -7.30 6.39 -22.83
C PHE A 9 -7.60 5.05 -22.15
N ALA A 10 -7.56 3.94 -22.89
CA ALA A 10 -7.77 2.59 -22.32
C ALA A 10 -6.63 2.17 -21.38
N ALA A 11 -5.40 2.61 -21.62
CA ALA A 11 -4.25 2.26 -20.79
C ALA A 11 -4.26 2.94 -19.40
N LEU A 12 -4.84 4.14 -19.28
CA LEU A 12 -4.89 4.90 -18.03
C LEU A 12 -5.88 4.33 -16.99
N VAL A 13 -6.86 3.52 -17.42
CA VAL A 13 -7.90 2.99 -16.51
C VAL A 13 -7.48 1.65 -15.87
N LEU A 14 -6.49 0.96 -16.44
CA LEU A 14 -6.07 -0.37 -15.97
C LEU A 14 -5.02 -0.34 -14.86
N SER A 15 -4.39 0.81 -14.59
CA SER A 15 -3.60 0.98 -13.37
C SER A 15 -4.54 1.28 -12.21
N GLY A 16 -5.14 0.22 -11.64
CA GLY A 16 -5.89 0.33 -10.39
C GLY A 16 -5.05 1.08 -9.36
N CYS A 17 -5.55 2.20 -8.87
CA CYS A 17 -4.80 3.05 -7.95
C CYS A 17 -4.55 2.27 -6.66
N THR A 18 -3.32 1.79 -6.48
CA THR A 18 -2.87 1.31 -5.17
C THR A 18 -2.45 2.52 -4.36
N TRP A 19 -2.98 2.66 -3.16
CA TRP A 19 -2.56 3.71 -2.22
C TRP A 19 -1.98 3.06 -0.96
N THR A 20 -0.94 3.67 -0.42
CA THR A 20 -0.29 3.21 0.81
C THR A 20 -0.22 4.38 1.76
N ALA A 21 -0.94 4.28 2.88
CA ALA A 21 -0.94 5.25 3.95
C ALA A 21 0.02 4.81 5.05
N ALA A 22 0.60 5.78 5.75
CA ALA A 22 1.37 5.56 6.96
C ALA A 22 0.88 6.56 8.00
N THR A 23 0.55 6.06 9.18
CA THR A 23 0.03 6.84 10.30
C THR A 23 0.92 6.58 11.50
N GLU A 24 1.43 7.64 12.13
CA GLU A 24 2.20 7.53 13.36
C GLU A 24 1.25 7.12 14.50
N ILE A 25 1.59 6.03 15.19
CA ILE A 25 0.82 5.51 16.34
C ILE A 25 1.55 5.76 17.67
N ALA A 26 2.87 5.84 17.63
CA ALA A 26 3.74 6.19 18.75
C ALA A 26 5.06 6.76 18.20
N PRO A 27 5.89 7.42 19.02
CA PRO A 27 7.22 7.86 18.61
C PRO A 27 8.02 6.68 18.04
N GLY A 28 8.48 6.80 16.79
CA GLY A 28 9.21 5.74 16.09
C GLY A 28 8.36 4.55 15.62
N GLN A 29 7.03 4.60 15.76
CA GLN A 29 6.12 3.53 15.35
C GLN A 29 5.06 4.05 14.38
N TYR A 30 4.99 3.43 13.21
CA TYR A 30 4.12 3.81 12.11
C TYR A 30 3.24 2.64 11.68
N ALA A 31 1.93 2.77 11.79
CA ALA A 31 1.00 1.86 11.16
C ALA A 31 0.93 2.15 9.65
N ILE A 32 1.31 1.18 8.83
CA ILE A 32 1.34 1.29 7.37
C ILE A 32 0.27 0.37 6.80
N THR A 33 -0.70 0.96 6.11
CA THR A 33 -1.75 0.24 5.42
C THR A 33 -1.60 0.43 3.92
N SER A 34 -1.55 -0.67 3.19
CA SER A 34 -1.54 -0.67 1.73
C SER A 34 -2.85 -1.22 1.23
N HIS A 35 -3.58 -0.44 0.43
CA HIS A 35 -4.75 -0.93 -0.27
C HIS A 35 -4.45 -1.02 -1.76
N GLY A 36 -4.87 -2.13 -2.34
CA GLY A 36 -4.83 -2.34 -3.78
C GLY A 36 -6.11 -2.97 -4.27
N SER A 37 -6.20 -3.11 -5.59
CA SER A 37 -7.24 -3.94 -6.21
C SER A 37 -7.18 -5.38 -5.68
N ALA A 38 -8.30 -6.11 -5.68
CA ALA A 38 -8.37 -7.53 -5.34
C ALA A 38 -7.38 -8.43 -6.12
N PHE A 39 -6.91 -7.95 -7.28
CA PHE A 39 -5.93 -8.65 -8.11
C PHE A 39 -4.47 -8.39 -7.72
N ASN A 40 -4.19 -7.53 -6.74
CA ASN A 40 -2.81 -7.34 -6.27
C ASN A 40 -2.33 -8.58 -5.52
N SER A 41 -1.13 -9.03 -5.87
CA SER A 41 -0.45 -10.07 -5.11
C SER A 41 -0.02 -9.55 -3.74
N ARG A 42 -0.03 -10.44 -2.75
CA ARG A 42 0.49 -10.17 -1.40
C ARG A 42 1.90 -9.58 -1.41
N GLY A 43 2.79 -10.19 -2.20
CA GLY A 43 4.18 -9.75 -2.31
C GLY A 43 4.28 -8.29 -2.79
N GLY A 44 3.44 -7.89 -3.74
CA GLY A 44 3.40 -6.50 -4.23
C GLY A 44 2.90 -5.50 -3.17
N LEU A 45 1.95 -5.89 -2.31
CA LEU A 45 1.50 -5.05 -1.20
C LEU A 45 2.57 -4.93 -0.12
N LEU A 46 3.24 -6.04 0.23
CA LEU A 46 4.37 -6.05 1.16
C LEU A 46 5.52 -5.18 0.67
N GLU A 47 5.87 -5.23 -0.61
CA GLU A 47 6.93 -4.38 -1.18
C GLU A 47 6.59 -2.88 -1.05
N LYS A 48 5.33 -2.50 -1.27
CA LYS A 48 4.86 -1.10 -1.10
C LYS A 48 4.92 -0.67 0.36
N ILE A 49 4.52 -1.54 1.28
CA ILE A 49 4.61 -1.29 2.73
C ILE A 49 6.09 -1.12 3.11
N ASN A 50 6.96 -2.01 2.66
CA ASN A 50 8.39 -1.98 2.95
C ASN A 50 9.04 -0.68 2.45
N ARG A 51 8.72 -0.27 1.21
CA ARG A 51 9.18 0.99 0.63
C ARG A 51 8.69 2.21 1.43
N LYS A 52 7.45 2.17 1.93
CA LYS A 52 6.89 3.23 2.76
C LYS A 52 7.54 3.25 4.15
N ALA A 53 7.80 2.08 4.76
CA ALA A 53 8.48 1.91 6.04
C ALA A 53 9.88 2.52 6.01
N SER A 54 10.68 2.15 5.01
CA SER A 54 12.00 2.75 4.80
C SER A 54 11.94 4.28 4.66
N LYS A 55 10.91 4.80 3.98
CA LYS A 55 10.73 6.25 3.81
C LYS A 55 10.35 6.96 5.12
N VAL A 56 9.46 6.39 5.94
CA VAL A 56 9.05 7.01 7.22
C VAL A 56 10.15 6.90 8.27
N CYS A 57 10.94 5.83 8.25
CA CYS A 57 12.11 5.67 9.11
C CYS A 57 13.38 6.36 8.56
N ASN A 58 13.27 7.27 7.58
CA ASN A 58 14.41 8.00 6.99
C ASN A 58 15.61 7.12 6.54
N GLY A 59 15.36 5.87 6.14
CA GLY A 59 16.40 4.92 5.75
C GLY A 59 17.11 4.20 6.92
N GLN A 60 16.70 4.44 8.18
CA GLN A 60 17.18 3.67 9.34
C GLN A 60 16.67 2.22 9.31
N SER A 61 17.26 1.35 10.14
CA SER A 61 16.74 -0.01 10.31
C SER A 61 15.34 0.06 10.92
N TYR A 62 14.46 -0.85 10.46
CA TYR A 62 13.11 -0.94 10.96
C TYR A 62 12.66 -2.39 10.99
N ARG A 63 11.74 -2.68 11.89
CA ARG A 63 11.08 -3.98 12.04
C ARG A 63 9.62 -3.83 11.65
N LEU A 64 9.13 -4.72 10.80
CA LEU A 64 7.70 -4.82 10.48
C LEU A 64 7.07 -5.82 11.45
N GLU A 65 6.18 -5.33 12.31
CA GLU A 65 5.38 -6.13 13.22
C GLU A 65 3.92 -6.19 12.74
N GLY A 66 3.33 -7.38 12.85
CA GLY A 66 1.98 -7.66 12.38
C GLY A 66 1.93 -8.93 11.53
N ASP A 67 0.72 -9.36 11.24
CA ASP A 67 0.50 -10.54 10.42
C ASP A 67 0.63 -10.17 8.93
N ALA A 68 1.79 -10.52 8.35
CA ALA A 68 2.03 -10.35 6.93
C ALA A 68 1.08 -11.20 6.07
N ASP A 69 0.45 -12.23 6.63
CA ASP A 69 -0.53 -13.12 5.99
C ASP A 69 -1.98 -12.60 6.13
N ALA A 70 -2.24 -11.60 6.98
CA ALA A 70 -3.56 -11.00 7.19
C ALA A 70 -4.00 -10.05 6.07
N ASN A 71 -3.89 -10.51 4.82
CA ASN A 71 -4.52 -9.85 3.68
C ASN A 71 -6.05 -9.93 3.84
N MET A 72 -6.69 -8.79 4.05
CA MET A 72 -8.14 -8.72 4.09
C MET A 72 -8.70 -8.28 2.74
N LEU A 73 -9.64 -9.05 2.20
CA LEU A 73 -10.48 -8.59 1.10
C LEU A 73 -11.60 -7.73 1.67
N VAL A 74 -11.58 -6.44 1.35
CA VAL A 74 -12.54 -5.45 1.81
C VAL A 74 -13.28 -4.88 0.60
N ALA A 75 -14.60 -4.82 0.67
CA ALA A 75 -15.41 -4.09 -0.30
C ALA A 75 -15.27 -2.58 -0.05
N THR A 76 -14.51 -1.88 -0.89
CA THR A 76 -14.38 -0.42 -0.81
C THR A 76 -15.46 0.22 -1.66
N LYS A 77 -16.27 1.08 -1.04
CA LYS A 77 -17.25 1.91 -1.74
C LYS A 77 -16.55 2.92 -2.63
N THR A 78 -16.78 2.83 -3.93
CA THR A 78 -16.33 3.81 -4.92
C THR A 78 -17.53 4.48 -5.59
N GLN A 79 -17.27 5.52 -6.39
CA GLN A 79 -18.29 6.16 -7.23
C GLN A 79 -18.98 5.20 -8.21
N PHE A 80 -18.42 4.02 -8.46
CA PHE A 80 -18.97 2.99 -9.35
C PHE A 80 -19.63 1.82 -8.59
N GLY A 81 -19.73 1.91 -7.25
CA GLY A 81 -20.26 0.85 -6.39
C GLY A 81 -19.20 0.17 -5.52
N ASP A 82 -19.57 -0.95 -4.91
CA ASP A 82 -18.67 -1.74 -4.05
C ASP A 82 -17.64 -2.47 -4.91
N THR A 83 -16.38 -2.09 -4.77
CA THR A 83 -15.26 -2.73 -5.48
C THR A 83 -14.45 -3.58 -4.52
N PRO A 84 -14.14 -4.84 -4.86
CA PRO A 84 -13.31 -5.68 -4.00
C PRO A 84 -11.86 -5.15 -4.04
N THR A 85 -11.33 -4.83 -2.86
CA THR A 85 -9.98 -4.33 -2.66
C THR A 85 -9.26 -5.18 -1.63
N THR A 86 -7.96 -5.36 -1.77
CA THR A 86 -7.13 -6.05 -0.78
C THR A 86 -6.46 -5.00 0.10
N VAL A 87 -6.55 -5.20 1.41
CA VAL A 87 -5.90 -4.35 2.42
C VAL A 87 -4.92 -5.20 3.21
N LEU A 88 -3.69 -4.71 3.33
CA LEU A 88 -2.67 -5.27 4.20
C LEU A 88 -2.17 -4.16 5.12
N GLY A 89 -2.19 -4.43 6.43
CA GLY A 89 -1.72 -3.51 7.46
C GLY A 89 -0.57 -4.11 8.24
N LEU A 90 0.54 -3.38 8.34
CA LEU A 90 1.69 -3.75 9.17
C LEU A 90 2.17 -2.53 9.94
N THR A 91 2.74 -2.76 11.11
CA THR A 91 3.36 -1.71 11.93
C THR A 91 4.85 -1.70 11.66
N ALA A 92 5.38 -0.58 11.20
CA ALA A 92 6.82 -0.35 11.12
C ALA A 92 7.29 0.28 12.43
N ILE A 93 8.24 -0.37 13.10
CA ILE A 93 8.95 0.15 14.26
C ILE A 93 10.34 0.54 13.74
N CYS A 94 10.63 1.83 13.70
CA CYS A 94 11.97 2.31 13.40
C CYS A 94 12.86 2.00 14.61
N ASP A 95 14.00 1.38 14.39
CA ASP A 95 14.98 1.30 15.45
C ASP A 95 15.54 2.72 15.65
N GLU A 96 15.36 3.27 16.84
CA GLU A 96 16.22 4.35 17.26
C GLU A 96 17.62 3.76 17.35
N ASP A 97 18.52 4.19 16.46
CA ASP A 97 19.95 4.00 16.67
C ASP A 97 20.24 4.44 18.10
N ARG A 98 20.39 3.46 19.00
CA ARG A 98 21.01 3.67 20.30
C ARG A 98 22.47 4.02 19.98
N GLN A 99 22.69 5.30 19.69
CA GLN A 99 24.02 5.92 19.66
C GLN A 99 24.67 5.76 21.05
#